data_AF-A0AAJ1P3G9-F1
#
_entry.id   AF-A0AAJ1P3G9-F1
#
_cell.length_a   1.000
_cell.length_b   1.000
_cell.length_c   1.000
_cell.angle_alpha   90.00
_cell.angle_beta   90.00
_cell.angle_gamma   90.00
#
_symmetry.space_group_name_H-M   'P 1'
#
loop_
_entity.id
_entity.type
_entity.pdbx_description
1 polymer ?
#
loop_
_entity_poly.entity_id
_entity_poly.type
_entity_poly.pdbx_seq_one_letter_code
_entity_poly.pdbx_strand_id
1 'polypeptide(L)' 'MIFGYASVSTEEQNLDMQIDALQQYGVERPCQEKMTGIKKDYPQIEELLKVFRKGDKIVVYKIDRIS' A
#
# COMPACT_ATOMS: atom_id res chain seq x y z
N MET A 1 -4.95 0.58 -14.59
CA MET A 1 -3.69 0.82 -13.86
C MET A 1 -3.59 -0.15 -12.69
N ILE A 2 -2.38 -0.62 -12.42
CA ILE A 2 -2.09 -1.47 -11.26
C ILE A 2 -1.44 -0.61 -10.18
N PHE A 3 -2.15 -0.42 -9.08
CA PHE A 3 -1.68 0.29 -7.92
C PHE A 3 -1.13 -0.71 -6.90
N GLY A 4 -0.01 -0.38 -6.28
CA GLY A 4 0.56 -1.16 -5.20
C GLY A 4 0.40 -0.39 -3.91
N TYR A 5 0.07 -1.08 -2.84
CA TYR A 5 -0.01 -0.48 -1.52
C TYR A 5 0.78 -1.32 -0.51
N ALA A 6 1.74 -0.66 0.14
CA ALA A 6 2.56 -1.22 1.20
C ALA A 6 2.39 -0.37 2.46
N SER A 7 2.17 -1.03 3.59
CA SER A 7 2.09 -0.36 4.90
C SER A 7 3.05 -0.98 5.90
N VAL A 8 3.77 -0.16 6.66
CA VAL A 8 4.68 -0.62 7.72
C VAL A 8 4.42 0.14 9.02
N SER A 9 4.42 -0.59 10.14
CA SER A 9 4.15 0.00 11.45
C SER A 9 5.39 0.58 12.14
N THR A 10 6.54 -0.04 11.92
CA THR A 10 7.86 0.40 12.38
C THR A 10 8.87 -0.57 11.79
N GLU A 11 9.47 -0.25 10.65
CA GLU A 11 10.73 -0.82 10.12
C GLU A 11 10.90 -0.41 8.65
N GLU A 12 11.99 0.29 8.34
CA GLU A 12 12.34 0.67 6.96
C GLU A 12 12.79 -0.52 6.12
N GLN A 13 13.45 -1.52 6.73
CA GLN A 13 13.91 -2.73 6.02
C GLN A 13 12.76 -3.58 5.47
N ASN A 14 11.60 -3.58 6.15
CA ASN A 14 10.45 -4.32 5.66
C ASN A 14 9.81 -3.61 4.46
N LEU A 15 9.82 -2.27 4.41
CA LEU A 15 9.18 -1.48 3.36
C LEU A 15 9.78 -1.77 1.98
N ASP A 16 11.11 -1.76 1.88
CA ASP A 16 11.83 -2.04 0.63
C ASP A 16 11.46 -3.40 0.04
N MET A 17 11.37 -4.44 0.88
CA MET A 17 10.95 -5.78 0.43
C MET A 17 9.51 -5.80 -0.10
N GLN A 18 8.60 -5.02 0.50
CA GLN A 18 7.22 -4.94 -0.02
C GLN A 18 7.18 -4.21 -1.35
N ILE A 19 7.94 -3.12 -1.48
CA ILE A 19 8.00 -2.33 -2.72
C ILE A 19 8.60 -3.18 -3.84
N ASP A 20 9.69 -3.91 -3.58
CA ASP A 20 10.29 -4.82 -4.56
C ASP A 20 9.30 -5.89 -5.03
N ALA A 21 8.58 -6.53 -4.10
CA ALA A 21 7.55 -7.51 -4.45
C ALA A 21 6.39 -6.90 -5.25
N LEU A 22 5.97 -5.67 -4.93
CA LEU A 22 4.96 -4.93 -5.71
C LEU A 22 5.47 -4.57 -7.12
N GLN A 23 6.73 -4.16 -7.24
CA GLN A 23 7.37 -3.89 -8.53
C GLN A 23 7.48 -5.17 -9.37
N GLN A 24 7.87 -6.30 -8.77
CA GLN A 24 7.89 -7.60 -9.44
C GLN A 24 6.51 -8.04 -9.93
N TYR A 25 5.45 -7.64 -9.24
CA TYR A 25 4.08 -7.90 -9.65
C TYR A 25 3.62 -7.04 -10.86
N GLY A 26 4.41 -6.03 -11.25
CA GLY A 26 4.07 -5.12 -12.33
C GLY A 26 3.18 -3.96 -11.88
N VAL A 27 3.29 -3.53 -10.62
CA VAL A 27 2.65 -2.32 -10.13
C VAL A 27 3.21 -1.09 -10.84
N GLU A 28 2.32 -0.25 -11.38
CA GLU A 28 2.69 1.03 -12.01
C GLU A 28 2.87 2.15 -10.99
N ARG A 29 2.14 2.09 -9.87
CA ARG A 29 2.24 3.07 -8.78
C ARG A 29 2.34 2.39 -7.42
N PRO A 30 3.54 2.22 -6.85
CA PRO A 30 3.68 1.81 -5.47
C PRO A 30 3.38 3.00 -4.55
N CYS A 31 2.47 2.81 -3.61
CA CYS A 31 2.16 3.73 -2.52
C CYS A 31 2.64 3.12 -1.20
N GLN A 32 3.24 3.96 -0.37
CA GLN A 32 3.88 3.57 0.87
C GLN A 32 3.29 4.36 2.04
N GLU A 33 2.66 3.66 2.97
CA GLU A 33 2.08 4.28 4.17
C GLU A 33 2.85 3.83 5.41
N LYS A 34 3.38 4.81 6.15
CA LYS A 34 4.08 4.57 7.43
C LYS A 34 3.09 4.82 8.57
N MET A 35 2.59 3.77 9.19
CA MET A 35 1.59 3.86 10.25
C MET A 35 2.23 3.65 11.62
N THR A 36 2.67 4.73 12.26
CA THR A 36 3.26 4.65 13.60
C THR A 36 2.18 4.50 14.68
N GLY A 37 1.92 3.26 15.09
CA GLY A 37 1.00 2.92 16.19
C GLY A 37 -0.45 2.71 15.78
N ILE A 38 -1.32 2.49 16.78
CA ILE A 38 -2.72 2.01 16.71
C ILE A 38 -3.69 2.94 15.94
N LYS A 39 -3.21 4.03 15.36
CA LYS A 39 -4.06 4.99 14.65
C LYS A 39 -4.38 4.46 13.25
N LYS A 40 -5.60 3.99 13.07
CA LYS A 40 -6.21 3.54 11.81
C LYS A 40 -6.54 4.68 10.83
N ASP A 41 -5.75 5.75 10.80
CA ASP A 41 -5.93 6.75 9.75
C ASP A 41 -5.15 6.23 8.53
N TYR A 42 -5.87 5.82 7.49
CA TYR A 42 -5.30 5.35 6.22
C TYR A 42 -5.48 6.41 5.12
N PRO A 43 -4.94 7.63 5.29
CA PRO A 43 -5.22 8.74 4.40
C PRO A 43 -4.74 8.46 2.97
N GLN A 44 -3.63 7.73 2.77
CA GLN A 44 -3.17 7.41 1.42
C GLN A 44 -4.04 6.36 0.74
N ILE A 45 -4.53 5.33 1.44
CA ILE A 45 -5.51 4.39 0.85
C ILE A 45 -6.77 5.14 0.46
N GLU A 46 -7.30 5.97 1.34
CA GLU A 46 -8.56 6.67 1.07
C GLU A 46 -8.43 7.62 -0.13
N GLU A 47 -7.30 8.31 -0.26
CA GLU A 47 -7.02 9.13 -1.44
C GLU A 47 -6.86 8.26 -2.70
N LEU A 48 -6.19 7.11 -2.58
CA LEU A 48 -6.01 6.17 -3.68
C LEU A 48 -7.35 5.57 -4.15
N LEU A 49 -8.25 5.29 -3.20
CA LEU A 49 -9.62 4.84 -3.48
C LEU A 49 -10.45 5.92 -4.17
N LYS A 50 -10.21 7.21 -3.89
CA LYS A 50 -10.88 8.33 -4.57
C LYS A 50 -10.44 8.50 -6.03
N VAL A 51 -9.18 8.20 -6.34
CA VAL A 51 -8.67 8.24 -7.71
C VAL A 51 -8.90 6.95 -8.49
N PHE A 52 -9.31 5.89 -7.79
CA PHE A 52 -9.57 4.57 -8.36
C PHE A 52 -10.74 4.61 -9.34
N ARG A 53 -10.52 4.10 -10.55
CA ARG A 53 -11.57 3.98 -11.56
C ARG A 53 -11.96 2.52 -11.76
N LYS A 54 -13.13 2.33 -12.38
CA LYS A 54 -13.65 1.01 -12.70
C LYS A 54 -12.71 0.34 -13.72
N GLY A 55 -12.03 -0.73 -13.30
CA GLY A 55 -11.04 -1.46 -14.10
C GLY A 55 -9.61 -1.37 -13.58
N ASP A 56 -9.33 -0.51 -12.60
CA ASP A 56 -8.06 -0.48 -11.89
C ASP A 56 -7.95 -1.64 -10.90
N LYS A 57 -6.71 -2.06 -10.62
CA LYS A 57 -6.40 -3.16 -9.70
C LYS A 57 -5.46 -2.68 -8.62
N ILE A 58 -5.75 -3.05 -7.36
CA ILE A 58 -4.91 -2.71 -6.21
C ILE A 58 -4.27 -4.00 -5.71
N VAL A 59 -2.96 -3.96 -5.57
CA VAL A 59 -2.14 -5.06 -5.07
C VAL A 59 -1.61 -4.62 -3.71
N VAL A 60 -1.97 -5.34 -2.66
CA VAL A 60 -1.54 -5.03 -1.30
C VAL A 60 -0.60 -6.13 -0.84
N TYR A 61 0.60 -5.77 -0.40
CA TYR A 61 1.58 -6.77 0.04
C TYR A 61 1.18 -7.41 1.38
N LYS A 62 0.73 -6.60 2.34
CA LYS A 62 0.27 -7.09 3.64
C LYS A 62 -0.87 -6.22 4.17
N ILE A 63 -2.04 -6.81 4.34
CA ILE A 63 -3.15 -6.23 5.12
C ILE A 63 -2.87 -6.58 6.58
N ASP A 64 -2.00 -5.80 7.23
CA ASP A 64 -1.85 -5.91 8.68
C ASP A 64 -3.03 -5.18 9.32
N ARG A 65 -4.04 -5.98 9.68
CA ARG A 65 -5.28 -5.61 10.37
C ARG A 65 -6.05 -4.40 9.79
N ILE A 66 -6.68 -4.61 8.64
CA ILE A 66 -7.99 -3.98 8.40
C ILE A 66 -9.00 -4.70 9.32
N SER A 67 -9.24 -4.14 10.50
CA SER A 67 -10.38 -4.45 11.39
C SER A 67 -11.02 -3.15 11.83
#